data_AF-A0A9E4RDR9-F1
#
_entry.id   AF-A0A9E4RDR9-F1
#
_cell.length_a   1.000
_cell.length_b   1.000
_cell.length_c   1.000
_cell.angle_alpha   90.00
_cell.angle_beta   90.00
_cell.angle_gamma   90.00
#
_symmetry.space_group_name_H-M   'P 1'
#
loop_
_entity.id
_entity.type
_entity.pdbx_description
1 polymer ?
#
loop_
_entity_poly.entity_id
_entity_poly.type
_entity_poly.pdbx_seq_one_letter_code
_entity_poly.pdbx_strand_id
1 'polypeptide(L)'
;GFNQQGGSLNRGRHLRLIMQEAGFDVIEFFAAYGNATTPELVQAEINGYIAWMDNLPWFDQAIELNVVDQAAMNDIKDGMKQWSELPEAFIAKGRCVAIGRK
;
A
#
# COMPACT_ATOMS: atom_id res chain seq x y z
N GLY A 1 3.31 -0.84 22.74
CA GLY A 1 3.15 0.63 22.72
C GLY A 1 3.71 1.18 21.43
N PHE A 2 3.17 2.28 20.90
CA PHE A 2 3.53 2.90 19.61
C PHE A 2 5.06 2.93 19.28
N ASN A 3 5.91 3.06 20.30
CA ASN A 3 7.37 3.05 20.17
C ASN A 3 8.00 1.67 19.88
N GLN A 4 7.27 0.56 20.02
CA GLN A 4 7.76 -0.79 19.72
C GLN A 4 7.40 -1.26 18.30
N GLN A 5 6.50 -0.55 17.60
CA GLN A 5 6.08 -0.88 16.24
C GLN A 5 6.24 0.30 15.28
N GLY A 6 7.25 1.16 15.49
CA GLY A 6 7.70 2.16 14.51
C GLY A 6 6.72 3.29 14.14
N GLY A 7 5.50 3.35 14.68
CA GLY A 7 4.44 4.25 14.21
C GLY A 7 4.81 5.73 14.27
N SER A 8 4.73 6.44 13.13
CA SER A 8 4.91 7.89 13.10
C SER A 8 3.67 8.60 13.68
N LEU A 9 3.81 9.22 14.85
CA LEU A 9 2.76 10.04 15.49
C LEU A 9 2.25 11.16 14.57
N ASN A 10 3.12 11.71 13.72
CA ASN A 10 2.77 12.77 12.77
C ASN A 10 1.87 12.25 11.65
N ARG A 11 2.16 11.07 11.11
CA ARG A 11 1.31 10.44 10.08
C ARG A 11 -0.07 10.08 10.65
N GLY A 12 -0.11 9.60 11.89
CA GLY A 12 -1.39 9.30 12.55
C GLY A 12 -2.23 10.53 12.85
N ARG A 13 -1.60 11.61 13.32
CA ARG A 13 -2.27 12.91 13.51
C ARG A 13 -2.81 13.45 12.19
N HIS A 14 -2.03 13.41 11.12
CA HIS A 14 -2.45 13.92 9.82
C HIS A 14 -3.63 13.13 9.24
N LEU A 15 -3.57 11.79 9.28
CA LEU A 15 -4.67 10.94 8.80
C LEU A 15 -5.96 11.18 9.60
N ARG A 16 -5.85 11.38 10.93
CA ARG A 16 -7.01 11.72 11.77
C ARG A 16 -7.69 13.03 11.34
N LEU A 17 -6.91 14.05 11.03
CA LEU A 17 -7.45 15.34 10.58
C LEU A 17 -8.22 15.20 9.26
N ILE A 18 -7.64 14.51 8.28
CA ILE A 18 -8.30 14.25 6.99
C ILE A 18 -9.64 13.52 7.18
N MET A 19 -9.68 12.52 8.07
CA MET A 19 -10.91 11.78 8.35
C MET A 19 -11.97 12.65 9.03
N GLN A 20 -11.58 13.48 9.99
CA GLN A 20 -12.49 14.42 10.65
C GLN A 20 -13.02 15.47 9.66
N GLU A 21 -12.18 16.01 8.78
CA GLU A 21 -12.57 16.93 7.70
C GLU A 21 -13.55 16.27 6.72
N ALA A 22 -13.41 14.97 6.49
CA ALA A 22 -14.34 14.18 5.69
C ALA A 22 -15.62 13.76 6.46
N GLY A 23 -15.79 14.19 7.71
CA GLY A 23 -16.98 13.95 8.54
C GLY A 23 -17.01 12.59 9.24
N PHE A 24 -15.87 11.93 9.39
CA PHE A 24 -15.78 10.67 10.14
C PHE A 24 -15.34 10.90 11.58
N ASP A 25 -15.96 10.19 12.52
CA ASP A 25 -15.45 10.01 13.87
C ASP A 25 -14.47 8.83 13.89
N VAL A 26 -13.20 9.09 14.21
CA VAL A 26 -12.12 8.10 14.16
C VAL A 26 -12.14 7.25 15.43
N ILE A 27 -12.47 5.97 15.28
CA ILE A 27 -12.64 5.02 16.38
C ILE A 27 -11.41 4.17 16.66
N GLU A 28 -10.55 3.96 15.65
CA GLU A 28 -9.36 3.13 15.79
C GLU A 28 -8.22 3.65 14.91
N PHE A 29 -7.00 3.50 15.42
CA PHE A 29 -5.78 3.80 14.69
C PHE A 29 -4.74 2.72 14.96
N PHE A 30 -4.10 2.23 13.90
CA PHE A 30 -2.90 1.40 14.04
C PHE A 30 -1.84 1.74 12.99
N ALA A 31 -0.59 1.53 13.38
CA ALA A 31 0.56 1.57 12.50
C ALA A 31 1.26 0.22 12.58
N ALA A 32 1.68 -0.31 11.43
CA ALA A 32 2.40 -1.57 11.31
C ALA A 32 3.60 -1.40 10.40
N TYR A 33 4.71 -2.04 10.76
CA TYR A 33 5.88 -2.15 9.91
C TYR A 33 6.12 -3.61 9.61
N GLY A 34 6.55 -3.87 8.38
CA GLY A 34 6.91 -5.20 7.93
C GLY A 34 8.03 -5.12 6.93
N ASN A 35 8.70 -6.24 6.73
CA ASN A 35 9.65 -6.39 5.65
C ASN A 35 9.50 -7.76 4.99
N ALA A 36 9.97 -7.85 3.75
CA ALA A 36 10.25 -9.10 3.08
C ALA A 36 11.76 -9.13 2.82
N THR A 37 12.43 -10.12 3.39
CA THR A 37 13.90 -10.24 3.41
C THR A 37 14.41 -11.52 2.76
N THR A 38 13.51 -12.39 2.28
CA THR A 38 13.84 -13.56 1.48
C THR A 38 13.18 -13.46 0.10
N PRO A 39 13.74 -14.10 -0.95
CA PRO A 39 13.15 -14.09 -2.29
C PRO A 39 11.68 -14.53 -2.29
N GLU A 40 11.33 -15.57 -1.54
CA GLU A 40 9.96 -16.10 -1.49
C GLU A 40 8.98 -15.08 -0.91
N LEU A 41 9.38 -14.37 0.15
CA LEU A 41 8.56 -13.34 0.78
C LEU A 41 8.42 -12.11 -0.13
N VAL A 42 9.50 -11.73 -0.83
CA VAL A 42 9.48 -10.59 -1.76
C VAL A 42 8.55 -10.89 -2.94
N GLN A 43 8.66 -12.09 -3.53
CA GLN A 43 7.77 -12.52 -4.61
C GLN A 43 6.32 -12.64 -4.15
N ALA A 44 6.06 -13.19 -2.96
CA ALA A 44 4.72 -13.28 -2.41
C ALA A 44 4.06 -11.90 -2.23
N GLU A 45 4.80 -10.92 -1.71
CA GLU A 45 4.32 -9.54 -1.56
C GLU A 45 4.04 -8.87 -2.90
N ILE A 46 4.96 -9.01 -3.86
CA ILE A 46 4.81 -8.44 -5.21
C ILE A 46 3.61 -9.05 -5.94
N ASN A 47 3.45 -10.37 -5.89
CA ASN A 47 2.28 -11.05 -6.45
C ASN A 47 0.98 -10.58 -5.78
N GLY A 48 1.01 -10.28 -4.48
CA GLY A 48 -0.11 -9.67 -3.77
C GLY A 48 -0.48 -8.29 -4.31
N TYR A 49 0.50 -7.41 -4.56
CA TYR A 49 0.24 -6.10 -5.16
C TYR A 49 -0.29 -6.20 -6.58
N ILE A 50 0.26 -7.09 -7.40
CA ILE A 50 -0.21 -7.34 -8.76
C ILE A 50 -1.65 -7.86 -8.74
N ALA A 51 -1.96 -8.81 -7.85
CA ALA A 51 -3.33 -9.28 -7.67
C ALA A 51 -4.27 -8.14 -7.22
N TRP A 52 -3.85 -7.23 -6.35
CA TRP A 52 -4.65 -6.04 -6.03
C TRP A 52 -4.89 -5.16 -7.24
N MET A 53 -3.87 -4.94 -8.07
CA MET A 53 -4.00 -4.16 -9.30
C MET A 53 -4.97 -4.80 -10.29
N ASP A 54 -4.98 -6.13 -10.38
CA ASP A 54 -5.84 -6.87 -11.30
C ASP A 54 -7.28 -7.04 -10.79
N ASN A 55 -7.53 -6.90 -9.48
CA ASN A 55 -8.85 -7.20 -8.89
C ASN A 55 -9.57 -6.00 -8.28
N LEU A 56 -8.91 -4.86 -8.08
CA LEU A 56 -9.55 -3.65 -7.59
C LEU A 56 -9.98 -2.73 -8.74
N PRO A 57 -11.22 -2.20 -8.72
CA PRO A 57 -11.76 -1.42 -9.83
C PRO A 57 -11.05 -0.08 -10.05
N TRP A 58 -10.20 0.35 -9.11
CA TRP A 58 -9.54 1.65 -9.15
C TRP A 58 -8.57 1.78 -10.33
N PHE A 59 -7.91 0.68 -10.74
CA PHE A 59 -6.96 0.72 -11.83
C PHE A 59 -7.67 0.78 -13.18
N ASP A 60 -8.75 0.02 -13.35
CA ASP A 60 -9.62 0.12 -14.53
C ASP A 60 -10.22 1.53 -14.65
N GLN A 61 -10.72 2.09 -13.53
CA GLN A 61 -11.23 3.46 -13.51
C GLN A 61 -10.15 4.50 -13.87
N ALA A 62 -8.91 4.32 -13.41
CA ALA A 62 -7.82 5.21 -13.79
C ALA A 62 -7.52 5.15 -15.30
N ILE A 63 -7.68 3.97 -15.91
CA ILE A 63 -7.54 3.78 -17.35
C ILE A 63 -8.68 4.45 -18.11
N GLU A 64 -9.92 4.24 -17.69
CA GLU A 64 -11.10 4.88 -18.30
C GLU A 64 -11.02 6.41 -18.24
N LEU A 65 -10.44 6.95 -17.17
CA LEU A 65 -10.21 8.39 -16.99
C LEU A 65 -8.97 8.92 -17.72
N ASN A 66 -8.25 8.08 -18.48
CA ASN A 66 -6.99 8.41 -19.16
C ASN A 66 -5.90 8.97 -18.22
N VAL A 67 -5.94 8.62 -16.94
CA VAL A 67 -4.89 8.97 -15.96
C VAL A 67 -3.64 8.14 -16.21
N VAL A 68 -3.82 6.90 -16.65
CA VAL A 68 -2.79 5.96 -17.04
C VAL A 68 -3.33 5.08 -18.16
N ASP A 69 -2.47 4.58 -19.05
CA ASP A 69 -2.91 3.64 -20.07
C ASP A 69 -2.65 2.18 -19.66
N GLN A 70 -3.31 1.25 -20.37
CA GLN A 70 -3.20 -0.18 -20.10
C GLN A 70 -1.77 -0.70 -20.30
N ALA A 71 -1.01 -0.14 -21.25
CA ALA A 71 0.35 -0.58 -21.54
C ALA A 71 1.28 -0.23 -20.38
N ALA A 72 1.23 1.01 -19.89
CA ALA A 72 1.94 1.47 -18.71
C ALA A 72 1.60 0.62 -17.48
N MET A 73 0.33 0.18 -17.34
CA MET A 73 -0.06 -0.67 -16.22
C MET A 73 0.48 -2.09 -16.32
N ASN A 74 0.58 -2.64 -17.53
CA ASN A 74 1.23 -3.91 -17.77
C ASN A 74 2.75 -3.82 -17.54
N ASP A 75 3.38 -2.75 -18.02
CA ASP A 75 4.82 -2.51 -17.84
C ASP A 75 5.19 -2.39 -16.36
N ILE A 76 4.35 -1.72 -15.55
CA ILE A 76 4.54 -1.67 -14.08
C ILE A 76 4.47 -3.07 -13.48
N LYS A 77 3.46 -3.87 -13.83
CA LYS A 77 3.30 -5.23 -13.29
C LYS A 77 4.47 -6.13 -13.68
N ASP A 78 4.94 -6.05 -14.93
CA ASP A 78 6.06 -6.85 -15.41
C ASP A 78 7.38 -6.40 -14.78
N GLY A 79 7.61 -5.09 -14.66
CA GLY A 79 8.75 -4.54 -13.93
C GLY A 79 8.78 -4.97 -12.47
N MET A 80 7.63 -5.00 -11.79
CA MET A 80 7.51 -5.50 -10.43
C MET A 80 7.90 -6.97 -10.33
N LYS A 81 7.42 -7.83 -11.24
CA LYS A 81 7.78 -9.26 -11.28
C LYS A 81 9.28 -9.44 -11.49
N GLN A 82 9.85 -8.82 -12.51
CA GLN A 82 11.29 -8.91 -12.82
C GLN A 82 12.14 -8.42 -11.65
N TRP A 83 11.77 -7.30 -11.04
CA TRP A 83 12.48 -6.79 -9.86
C TRP A 83 12.44 -7.78 -8.69
N SER A 84 11.29 -8.45 -8.47
CA SER A 84 11.13 -9.42 -7.39
C SER A 84 11.97 -10.69 -7.52
N GLU A 85 12.51 -10.95 -8.71
CA GLU A 85 13.39 -12.08 -9.01
C GLU A 85 14.88 -11.74 -8.75
N LEU A 86 15.22 -10.48 -8.53
CA LEU A 86 16.59 -10.07 -8.25
C LEU A 86 17.04 -10.56 -6.86
N PRO A 87 18.26 -11.08 -6.72
CA PRO A 87 18.75 -11.64 -5.45
C PRO A 87 18.88 -10.59 -4.34
N GLU A 88 19.04 -9.31 -4.69
CA GLU A 88 19.11 -8.17 -3.77
C GLU A 88 17.75 -7.52 -3.49
N ALA A 89 16.66 -8.03 -4.07
CA ALA A 89 15.34 -7.47 -3.86
C ALA A 89 14.94 -7.57 -2.39
N PHE A 90 14.40 -6.46 -1.86
CA PHE A 90 13.97 -6.34 -0.48
C PHE A 90 12.83 -5.35 -0.40
N ILE A 91 11.85 -5.64 0.47
CA ILE A 91 10.73 -4.73 0.75
C ILE A 91 10.79 -4.33 2.21
N ALA A 92 10.78 -3.03 2.48
CA ALA A 92 10.37 -2.48 3.78
C ALA A 92 9.11 -1.67 3.60
N LYS A 93 8.08 -1.95 4.42
CA LYS A 93 6.81 -1.25 4.39
C LYS A 93 6.43 -0.73 5.76
N GLY A 94 5.86 0.47 5.76
CA GLY A 94 5.17 1.06 6.91
C GLY A 94 3.74 1.38 6.50
N ARG A 95 2.76 0.81 7.19
CA ARG A 95 1.33 1.05 6.97
C ARG A 95 0.77 1.82 8.15
N CYS A 96 -0.03 2.85 7.87
CA CYS A 96 -0.87 3.52 8.85
C CYS A 96 -2.32 3.36 8.40
N VAL A 97 -3.19 2.94 9.32
CA VAL A 97 -4.61 2.76 9.06
C VAL A 97 -5.39 3.45 10.16
N ALA A 98 -6.43 4.16 9.75
CA ALA A 98 -7.42 4.73 10.64
C ALA A 98 -8.80 4.24 10.20
N ILE A 99 -9.61 3.85 11.16
CA ILE A 99 -10.99 3.39 10.95
C ILE A 99 -11.89 4.44 11.58
N GLY A 100 -12.87 4.90 10.81
CA GLY A 100 -13.83 5.89 11.27
C GLY A 100 -15.25 5.48 10.92
N ARG A 101 -16.21 6.01 11.68
CA ARG A 101 -17.64 5.89 11.42
C ARG A 101 -18.17 7.25 10.97
N LYS A 102 -19.11 7.23 10.04
CA LYS A 102 -19.83 8.42 9.60
C LYS A 102 -21.19 8.47 10.29
#